data_AF-A0A832A5N1-F1
#
_entry.id   AF-A0A832A5N1-F1
#
_cell.length_a   1.000
_cell.length_b   1.000
_cell.length_c   1.000
_cell.angle_alpha   90.00
_cell.angle_beta   90.00
_cell.angle_gamma   90.00
#
_symmetry.space_group_name_H-M   'P 1'
#
loop_
_entity.id
_entity.type
_entity.pdbx_description
1 polymer ?
#
loop_
_entity_poly.entity_id
_entity_poly.type
_entity_poly.pdbx_seq_one_letter_code
_entity_poly.pdbx_strand_id
1 'polypeptide(L)' 'MSNAALAYVGGGLAIGIGAMGGAIGIGNIFSKAIESAARQPEALPLVQRLMFIGFALVEAQVLYALLVAFILVFK' A
#
# COMPACT_ATOMS: atom_id res chain seq x y z
N MET A 1 -5.34 -5.19 -30.54
CA MET A 1 -6.07 -4.58 -29.40
C MET A 1 -6.18 -3.09 -29.67
N SER A 2 -7.30 -2.45 -29.33
CA SER A 2 -7.41 -0.98 -29.40
C SER A 2 -6.57 -0.32 -28.31
N ASN A 3 -6.18 0.94 -28.49
CA ASN A 3 -5.45 1.71 -27.48
C ASN A 3 -6.24 1.78 -26.16
N ALA A 4 -7.57 1.91 -26.22
CA ALA A 4 -8.44 1.88 -25.05
C ALA A 4 -8.38 0.53 -24.31
N ALA A 5 -8.37 -0.59 -25.04
CA ALA A 5 -8.26 -1.91 -24.42
C ALA A 5 -6.91 -2.09 -23.70
N LEU A 6 -5.81 -1.57 -24.27
CA LEU A 6 -4.49 -1.58 -23.62
C LEU A 6 -4.47 -0.68 -22.37
N ALA A 7 -5.15 0.47 -22.41
CA ALA A 7 -5.22 1.38 -21.28
C ALA A 7 -5.97 0.78 -20.09
N TYR A 8 -7.08 0.06 -20.32
CA TYR A 8 -7.82 -0.64 -19.26
C TYR A 8 -7.00 -1.77 -18.63
N VAL A 9 -6.29 -2.56 -19.44
CA VAL A 9 -5.38 -3.60 -18.93
C VAL A 9 -4.25 -2.96 -18.13
N GLY A 10 -3.63 -1.90 -18.65
CA GLY A 10 -2.57 -1.16 -17.96
C GLY A 10 -3.03 -0.58 -16.62
N GLY A 11 -4.24 -0.01 -16.58
CA GLY A 11 -4.83 0.52 -15.35
C GLY A 11 -5.08 -0.57 -14.31
N GLY A 12 -5.65 -1.71 -14.72
CA GLY A 12 -5.84 -2.87 -13.84
C GLY A 12 -4.52 -3.43 -13.29
N LEU A 13 -3.49 -3.51 -14.13
CA LEU A 13 -2.16 -3.96 -13.70
C LEU A 13 -1.50 -2.97 -12.74
N ALA A 14 -1.60 -1.67 -12.99
CA ALA A 14 -1.04 -0.64 -12.12
C ALA A 14 -1.59 -0.76 -10.70
N ILE A 15 -2.93 -0.74 -10.53
CA ILE A 15 -3.54 -0.86 -9.21
C ILE A 15 -3.35 -2.25 -8.60
N GLY A 16 -3.41 -3.32 -9.40
CA GLY A 16 -3.24 -4.69 -8.91
C GLY A 16 -1.86 -4.93 -8.31
N ILE A 17 -0.80 -4.50 -9.02
CA ILE A 17 0.59 -4.63 -8.54
C ILE A 17 0.81 -3.70 -7.33
N GLY A 18 0.33 -2.45 -7.40
CA GLY A 18 0.43 -1.50 -6.28
C GLY A 18 -0.23 -2.01 -5.00
N ALA A 19 -1.47 -2.48 -5.10
CA ALA A 19 -2.22 -3.02 -3.97
C ALA A 19 -1.60 -4.30 -3.39
N MET A 20 -1.02 -5.16 -4.24
CA MET A 20 -0.29 -6.34 -3.77
C MET A 20 0.95 -5.96 -2.94
N GLY A 21 1.74 -4.99 -3.43
CA GLY A 21 2.86 -4.44 -2.65
C GLY A 21 2.40 -3.79 -1.34
N GLY A 22 1.28 -3.06 -1.38
CA GLY A 22 0.63 -2.48 -0.20
C GLY A 22 0.24 -3.52 0.84
N ALA A 23 -0.45 -4.59 0.42
CA ALA A 23 -0.90 -5.67 1.31
C ALA A 23 0.28 -6.34 2.03
N ILE A 24 1.37 -6.61 1.32
CA ILE A 24 2.60 -7.20 1.91
C ILE A 24 3.24 -6.22 2.90
N GLY A 25 3.40 -4.95 2.51
CA GLY A 25 4.00 -3.92 3.35
C GLY A 25 3.22 -3.69 4.65
N ILE A 26 1.90 -3.50 4.53
CA ILE A 26 0.99 -3.29 5.67
C ILE A 26 0.99 -4.53 6.57
N GLY A 27 0.85 -5.73 5.99
CA GLY A 27 0.88 -6.99 6.75
C GLY A 27 2.15 -7.11 7.62
N ASN A 28 3.31 -6.81 7.03
CA ASN A 28 4.58 -6.84 7.75
C ASN A 28 4.67 -5.78 8.86
N ILE A 29 4.26 -4.54 8.58
CA ILE A 29 4.30 -3.44 9.56
C ILE A 29 3.44 -3.78 10.78
N PHE A 30 2.19 -4.18 10.55
CA PHE A 30 1.26 -4.48 11.65
C PHE A 30 1.66 -5.76 12.40
N SER A 31 2.11 -6.80 11.70
CA SER A 31 2.62 -8.01 12.35
C SER A 31 3.78 -7.71 13.29
N LYS A 32 4.77 -6.91 12.85
CA LYS A 32 5.91 -6.54 13.69
C LYS A 32 5.53 -5.59 14.82
N ALA A 33 4.58 -4.69 14.60
CA ALA A 33 4.05 -3.84 15.66
C ALA A 33 3.37 -4.68 16.77
N ILE A 34 2.57 -5.67 16.40
CA ILE A 34 1.90 -6.58 17.35
C ILE A 34 2.93 -7.44 18.10
N GLU A 35 3.92 -8.02 17.41
CA GLU A 35 5.01 -8.77 18.07
C GLU A 35 5.78 -7.89 19.06
N SER A 36 6.10 -6.64 18.67
CA SER A 36 6.80 -5.70 19.54
C SER A 36 5.96 -5.30 20.76
N ALA A 37 4.67 -5.05 20.56
CA ALA A 37 3.72 -4.73 21.62
C ALA A 37 3.60 -5.86 22.65
N ALA A 38 3.56 -7.11 22.18
CA ALA A 38 3.48 -8.27 23.05
C ALA A 38 4.76 -8.51 23.88
N ARG A 39 5.93 -8.14 23.33
CA ARG A 39 7.23 -8.30 24.00
C ARG A 39 7.56 -7.17 24.97
N GLN A 40 7.22 -5.94 24.61
CA GLN A 40 7.54 -4.75 25.42
C GLN A 40 6.38 -3.75 25.37
N PRO A 41 5.36 -3.91 26.24
CA PRO A 41 4.18 -3.06 26.26
C PRO A 41 4.50 -1.58 26.53
N GLU A 42 5.58 -1.28 27.26
CA GLU A 42 5.98 0.09 27.57
C GLU A 42 6.42 0.87 26.33
N ALA A 43 6.86 0.17 25.28
CA ALA A 43 7.27 0.77 24.01
C ALA A 43 6.09 1.07 23.06
N LEU A 44 4.86 0.68 23.43
CA LEU A 44 3.66 0.83 22.60
C LEU A 44 3.48 2.23 21.97
N PRO A 45 3.64 3.35 22.70
CA PRO A 45 3.44 4.68 22.13
C PRO A 45 4.40 4.98 20.97
N LEU A 46 5.67 4.55 21.08
CA LEU A 46 6.66 4.72 20.03
C LEU A 46 6.37 3.77 18.85
N VAL A 47 6.08 2.50 19.15
CA VAL A 47 5.76 1.48 18.14
C VAL A 47 4.56 1.91 17.30
N GLN A 48 3.47 2.38 17.92
CA GLN A 48 2.29 2.85 17.20
C GLN A 48 2.61 4.05 16.30
N ARG A 49 3.39 5.02 16.78
CA ARG A 49 3.82 6.17 15.96
C ARG A 49 4.58 5.71 14.72
N LEU A 50 5.57 4.84 14.89
CA LEU A 50 6.36 4.32 13.77
C LEU A 50 5.53 3.44 12.82
N MET A 51 4.63 2.63 13.38
CA MET A 51 3.68 1.80 12.62
C MET A 51 2.82 2.65 11.69
N PHE A 52 2.21 3.72 12.18
CA PHE A 52 1.37 4.59 11.36
C PHE A 52 2.16 5.39 10.32
N ILE A 53 3.39 5.82 10.65
CA ILE A 53 4.29 6.45 9.66
C ILE A 53 4.61 5.47 8.54
N GLY A 54 5.00 4.23 8.88
CA GLY A 54 5.28 3.18 7.89
C GLY A 54 4.05 2.85 7.05
N PHE A 55 2.88 2.70 7.68
CA PHE A 55 1.61 2.47 7.00
C PHE A 55 1.31 3.57 5.98
N ALA A 56 1.44 4.84 6.38
CA ALA A 56 1.19 5.98 5.49
C ALA A 56 2.14 6.03 4.30
N LEU A 57 3.42 5.68 4.49
CA LEU A 57 4.40 5.61 3.41
C LEU A 57 4.09 4.49 2.41
N VAL A 58 3.64 3.33 2.90
CA VAL A 58 3.20 2.22 2.05
C VAL A 58 1.94 2.63 1.27
N GLU A 59 0.94 3.21 1.94
CA GLU A 59 -0.29 3.63 1.28
C GLU A 59 -0.07 4.74 0.26
N ALA A 60 0.89 5.65 0.48
CA ALA A 60 1.23 6.65 -0.53
C ALA A 60 1.60 6.01 -1.89
N GLN A 61 2.29 4.86 -1.89
CA GLN A 61 2.63 4.14 -3.12
C GLN A 61 1.41 3.50 -3.78
N VAL A 62 0.49 2.93 -2.99
CA VAL A 62 -0.77 2.35 -3.51
C VAL A 62 -1.66 3.44 -4.10
N LEU A 63 -1.73 4.61 -3.46
CA LEU A 63 -2.47 5.76 -3.98
C LEU A 63 -1.87 6.30 -5.28
N TYR A 64 -0.54 6.28 -5.46
CA TYR A 64 0.06 6.62 -6.75
C TYR A 64 -0.27 5.59 -7.84
N ALA A 65 -0.30 4.31 -7.51
CA ALA A 65 -0.75 3.27 -8.44
C ALA A 65 -2.23 3.45 -8.83
N LEU A 66 -3.09 3.81 -7.87
CA LEU A 66 -4.50 4.16 -8.11
C LEU A 66 -4.63 5.39 -9.01
N LEU A 67 -3.84 6.44 -8.76
CA LEU A 67 -3.81 7.64 -9.59
C LEU A 67 -3.46 7.31 -11.04
N VAL A 68 -2.41 6.51 -11.26
CA VAL A 68 -2.01 6.06 -12.60
C VAL A 68 -3.12 5.23 -13.25
N ALA A 69 -3.76 4.33 -12.50
CA ALA A 69 -4.88 3.54 -13.00
C ALA A 69 -6.04 4.43 -13.47
N PHE A 70 -6.40 5.45 -12.68
CA PHE A 70 -7.43 6.41 -13.08
C PHE A 70 -7.04 7.23 -14.31
N ILE A 71 -5.78 7.68 -14.40
CA ILE A 71 -5.29 8.41 -15.58
C ILE A 71 -5.38 7.53 -16.83
N LEU A 72 -5.06 6.24 -16.75
CA LEU A 72 -5.13 5.34 -17.91
C LEU A 72 -6.56 5.00 -18.33
N VAL A 73 -7.49 4.89 -17.38
CA VAL A 73 -8.87 4.49 -17.67
C VAL A 73 -9.73 5.66 -18.17
N PHE A 74 -9.49 6.87 -17.66
CA PHE A 74 -10.41 8.00 -17.85
C PHE A 74 -9.85 9.15 -18.71
N LYS A 75 -8.59 9.07 -19.14
CA LYS A 75 -7.97 10.07 -20.01
C LYS A 75 -7.96 9.60 -21.47
#